data_AF-A0A972K0S7-F1
#
_entry.id   AF-A0A972K0S7-F1
#
_cell.length_a   1.000
_cell.length_b   1.000
_cell.length_c   1.000
_cell.angle_alpha   90.00
_cell.angle_beta   90.00
_cell.angle_gamma   90.00
#
_symmetry.space_group_name_H-M   'P 1'
#
loop_
_entity.id
_entity.type
_entity.pdbx_description
1 polymer ?
#
loop_
_entity_poly.entity_id
_entity_poly.type
_entity_poly.pdbx_seq_one_letter_code
_entity_poly.pdbx_strand_id
1 'polypeptide(L)' 'MLHHRGKVISKNALLELLWPESDERKGLANLQTSNNRIRTIWKDTVGEGVFSIRYALSGYVLESNQLRNNGSKSFVD' A
#
# COMPACT_ATOMS: atom_id res chain seq x y z
N MET A 1 4.98 5.98 3.15
CA MET A 1 4.60 5.27 1.91
C MET A 1 4.11 6.20 0.81
N LEU A 2 3.09 7.02 1.02
CA LEU A 2 2.54 7.91 -0.02
C LEU A 2 3.57 8.85 -0.66
N HIS A 3 4.43 9.48 0.16
CA HIS A 3 5.55 10.32 -0.33
C HIS A 3 6.58 9.57 -1.17
N HIS A 4 6.62 8.24 -1.11
CA HIS A 4 7.50 7.38 -1.90
C HIS A 4 6.70 6.45 -2.83
N ARG A 5 5.51 6.88 -3.29
CA ARG A 5 4.68 6.10 -4.22
C ARG A 5 5.50 5.66 -5.43
N GLY A 6 5.35 4.40 -5.82
CA GLY A 6 6.09 3.76 -6.92
C GLY A 6 7.54 3.40 -6.59
N LYS A 7 8.03 3.70 -5.38
CA LYS A 7 9.37 3.32 -4.92
C LYS A 7 9.28 2.27 -3.83
N VAL A 8 10.22 1.32 -3.84
CA VAL A 8 10.38 0.37 -2.74
C VAL A 8 10.97 1.11 -1.54
N ILE A 9 10.32 0.98 -0.39
CA ILE A 9 10.87 1.37 0.90
C ILE A 9 11.27 0.09 1.62
N SER A 10 12.52 -0.02 2.07
CA SER A 10 12.98 -1.24 2.73
C SER A 10 12.17 -1.53 4.00
N LYS A 11 12.01 -2.81 4.33
CA LYS A 11 11.35 -3.25 5.57
C LYS A 11 12.01 -2.57 6.77
N ASN A 12 13.35 -2.60 6.85
CA ASN A 12 14.09 -2.08 7.99
C ASN A 12 13.90 -0.56 8.15
N ALA A 13 13.93 0.21 7.07
CA ALA A 13 13.68 1.65 7.14
C ALA A 13 12.25 1.97 7.63
N LEU A 14 11.26 1.14 7.26
CA LEU A 14 9.90 1.28 7.78
C LEU A 14 9.81 0.95 9.27
N LEU A 15 10.56 -0.06 9.74
CA LEU A 15 10.60 -0.41 11.16
C LEU A 15 11.28 0.68 11.99
N GLU A 16 12.45 1.16 11.55
CA GLU A 16 13.18 2.25 12.19
C GLU A 16 12.36 3.55 12.25
N LEU A 17 11.60 3.87 11.20
CA LEU A 17 10.79 5.08 11.15
C LEU A 17 9.54 5.00 12.04
N LEU A 18 8.85 3.86 12.07
CA LEU A 18 7.52 3.74 12.68
C LEU A 18 7.55 3.15 14.09
N TRP A 19 8.50 2.26 14.37
CA TRP A 19 8.63 1.55 15.64
C TRP A 19 10.10 1.39 16.05
N PRO A 20 10.86 2.50 16.20
CA PRO A 20 12.30 2.45 16.50
C PRO A 20 12.63 1.66 17.78
N GLU A 21 11.73 1.71 18.78
CA GLU A 21 11.92 1.06 20.08
C GLU A 21 11.42 -0.39 20.13
N SER A 22 10.83 -0.92 19.05
CA SER A 22 10.31 -2.29 19.01
C SER A 22 11.36 -3.28 18.55
N ASP A 23 11.36 -4.48 19.13
CA ASP A 23 12.08 -5.60 18.54
C ASP A 23 11.54 -5.93 17.13
N GLU A 24 12.39 -6.52 16.29
CA GLU A 24 12.07 -6.77 14.87
C GLU A 24 10.77 -7.57 14.71
N ARG A 25 10.54 -8.55 15.59
CA ARG A 25 9.37 -9.43 15.50
C ARG A 25 8.08 -8.63 15.74
N LYS A 26 8.03 -7.81 16.79
CA LYS A 26 6.89 -6.92 17.07
C LYS A 26 6.72 -5.88 15.97
N GLY A 27 7.82 -5.27 15.54
CA GLY A 27 7.82 -4.30 14.44
C GLY A 27 7.21 -4.88 13.17
N LEU A 28 7.58 -6.11 12.80
CA LEU A 28 7.04 -6.79 11.63
C LEU A 28 5.56 -7.12 11.78
N ALA A 29 5.12 -7.59 12.94
CA ALA A 29 3.70 -7.84 13.21
C ALA A 29 2.87 -6.55 13.11
N ASN A 30 3.38 -5.45 13.65
CA ASN A 30 2.76 -4.13 13.53
C ASN A 30 2.71 -3.67 12.08
N LEU A 31 3.79 -3.84 11.31
CA LEU A 31 3.86 -3.46 9.90
C LEU A 31 2.84 -4.22 9.05
N GLN A 32 2.70 -5.54 9.27
CA GLN A 32 1.69 -6.35 8.60
C GLN A 32 0.27 -5.88 8.94
N THR A 33 0.00 -5.64 10.22
CA THR A 33 -1.31 -5.18 10.70
C THR A 33 -1.66 -3.81 10.13
N SER A 34 -0.73 -2.86 10.14
CA SER A 34 -0.90 -1.53 9.57
C SER A 34 -1.15 -1.59 8.06
N ASN A 35 -0.40 -2.41 7.33
CA ASN A 35 -0.63 -2.59 5.89
C ASN A 35 -2.04 -3.13 5.60
N ASN A 36 -2.53 -4.08 6.38
CA ASN A 36 -3.89 -4.61 6.22
C ASN A 36 -4.94 -3.54 6.53
N ARG A 37 -4.79 -2.78 7.62
CA ARG A 37 -5.70 -1.67 7.95
C ARG A 37 -5.73 -0.60 6.87
N ILE A 38 -4.58 -0.20 6.34
CA ILE A 38 -4.50 0.79 5.25
C ILE A 38 -5.24 0.27 4.01
N ARG A 39 -5.06 -1.00 3.65
CA ARG A 39 -5.78 -1.62 2.51
C ARG A 39 -7.29 -1.57 2.72
N THR A 40 -7.79 -1.91 3.91
CA THR A 40 -9.22 -1.83 4.23
C THR A 40 -9.74 -0.39 4.13
N ILE A 41 -9.08 0.56 4.81
CA ILE A 41 -9.49 1.97 4.79
C ILE A 41 -9.57 2.50 3.37
N TRP A 42 -8.58 2.22 2.52
CA TRP A 42 -8.60 2.70 1.14
C TRP A 42 -9.63 1.99 0.27
N LYS A 43 -9.81 0.67 0.42
CA LYS A 43 -10.89 -0.04 -0.25
C LYS A 43 -12.24 0.61 0.07
N ASP A 44 -12.48 0.95 1.33
CA ASP A 44 -13.74 1.54 1.77
C ASP A 44 -13.88 3.02 1.36
N THR A 45 -12.76 3.75 1.21
CA THR A 45 -12.77 5.20 0.91
C THR A 45 -12.80 5.50 -0.59
N VAL A 46 -12.00 4.80 -1.40
CA VAL A 46 -11.80 5.11 -2.82
C VAL A 46 -12.16 3.95 -3.76
N GLY A 47 -12.57 2.81 -3.21
CA GLY A 47 -12.89 1.61 -3.97
C GLY A 47 -11.72 0.64 -4.09
N GLU A 48 -12.05 -0.60 -4.40
CA GLU A 48 -11.09 -1.69 -4.54
C GLU A 48 -10.17 -1.48 -5.75
N GLY A 49 -8.89 -1.81 -5.59
CA GLY A 49 -7.92 -1.78 -6.69
C GLY A 49 -7.35 -0.40 -7.04
N VAL A 50 -7.81 0.70 -6.44
CA VAL A 50 -7.24 2.05 -6.68
C VAL A 50 -5.82 2.17 -6.13
N PHE A 51 -5.56 1.60 -4.97
CA PHE A 51 -4.23 1.53 -4.37
C PHE A 51 -3.84 0.08 -4.08
N SER A 52 -2.54 -0.22 -4.21
CA SER A 52 -1.99 -1.51 -3.81
C SER A 52 -0.72 -1.31 -2.97
N ILE A 53 -0.58 -2.11 -1.91
CA ILE A 53 0.65 -2.22 -1.14
C ILE A 53 1.19 -3.62 -1.40
N ARG A 54 2.37 -3.74 -2.01
CA ARG A 54 3.00 -5.03 -2.34
C ARG A 54 4.34 -5.16 -1.66
N TYR A 55 4.71 -6.38 -1.29
CA TYR A 55 6.06 -6.69 -0.82
C TYR A 55 6.96 -6.97 -2.02
N ALA A 56 8.10 -6.30 -2.11
CA ALA A 56 9.07 -6.43 -3.20
C ALA A 56 10.46 -6.06 -2.71
N LEU A 57 11.50 -6.78 -3.19
CA LEU A 57 12.92 -6.48 -2.90
C LEU A 57 13.20 -6.20 -1.40
N SER A 58 12.71 -7.08 -0.52
CA SER A 58 12.85 -6.94 0.95
C SER A 58 12.25 -5.66 1.55
N GLY A 59 11.24 -5.12 0.89
CA GLY A 59 10.54 -3.91 1.30
C GLY A 59 9.12 -3.87 0.78
N TYR A 60 8.52 -2.69 0.83
CA TYR A 60 7.15 -2.47 0.39
C TYR A 60 7.08 -1.34 -0.63
N VAL A 61 6.28 -1.55 -1.67
CA VAL A 61 5.92 -0.53 -2.65
C VAL A 61 4.44 -0.20 -2.51
N LEU A 62 4.15 1.09 -2.50
CA LEU A 62 2.80 1.60 -2.65
C LEU A 62 2.62 2.04 -4.10
N GLU A 63 1.61 1.49 -4.76
CA GLU A 63 1.20 1.90 -6.10
C GLU A 63 -0.21 2.45 -6.05
N SER A 64 -0.52 3.40 -6.93
CA SER A 64 -1.92 3.65 -7.26
C SER A 64 -2.14 3.27 -8.71
N ASN A 65 -3.12 2.42 -8.93
CA ASN A 65 -3.61 2.20 -10.27
C ASN A 65 -4.42 3.45 -10.59
N GLN A 66 -3.95 4.23 -11.57
CA GLN A 66 -4.86 5.16 -12.23
C GLN A 66 -6.01 4.29 -12.72
N LEU A 67 -7.22 4.51 -12.19
CA LEU A 67 -8.41 3.93 -12.79
C LEU A 67 -8.35 4.33 -14.26
N ARG A 68 -8.01 3.39 -15.14
CA ARG A 68 -8.23 3.58 -16.56
C ARG A 68 -9.74 3.63 -16.67
N ASN A 69 -10.31 4.83 -16.59
CA ASN A 69 -11.67 5.13 -17.04
C ASN A 69 -11.70 4.78 -18.52
N ASN A 70 -11.82 3.50 -18.85
CA ASN A 70 -12.25 3.05 -20.15
C ASN A 70 -13.76 3.28 -20.17
N GLY A 71 -14.13 4.56 -20.31
CA GLY A 71 -15.46 4.94 -20.74
C GLY A 71 -15.65 4.50 -22.18
N SER A 72 -15.76 3.21 -22.43
CA SER A 72 -16.42 2.69 -23.63
C SER A 72 -17.90 2.57 -23.30
N LYS A 73 -18.54 3.75 -23.21
CA LYS A 73 -19.97 3.92 -23.36
C LYS A 73 -20.25 3.74 -24.85
N SER A 74 -20.42 2.50 -25.31
CA SER A 74 -21.05 2.24 -26.61
C SER A 74 -22.48 1.84 -26.32
N PHE A 75 -23.35 2.85 -26.31
CA PHE A 75 -24.75 2.63 -26.65
C PHE A 75 -24.71 2.18 -28.11
N VAL A 76 -25.24 1.01 -28.38
CA VAL A 76 -25.70 0.67 -29.72
C VAL A 76 -27.16 0.33 -29.53
N ASP A 77 -28.00 1.20 -30.08
CA ASP A 77 -29.43 0.96 -30.30
C ASP A 77 -29.65 -0.30 -31.14
#